data_AF-A0A8S0SUE2-F1
#
_entry.id   AF-A0A8S0SUE2-F1
#
_cell.length_a   1.000
_cell.length_b   1.000
_cell.length_c   1.000
_cell.angle_alpha   90.00
_cell.angle_beta   90.00
_cell.angle_gamma   90.00
#
_symmetry.space_group_name_H-M   'P 1'
#
loop_
_entity.id
_entity.type
_entity.pdbx_description
1 polymer ?
#
loop_
_entity_poly.entity_id
_entity_poly.type
_entity_poly.pdbx_seq_one_letter_code
_entity_poly.pdbx_strand_id
1 'polypeptide(L)'
;MASRTSELVGRVDPAQSFDTDALLRYASANVEAFPQAPTQFKVSQFGHGQSNPTFLMEVHSGSSVKRYVMRKKPHGKLLESAHAIEREFQIMGRSVWAPQVFNCGAPDTGNMEVLMRYGNEEQLHQWLVPLLEGNIRSGFAMTEPQVASSDATNIECSIKRQGDSYIINGRKWWTSGAMDPRCKILIVMGKTNFDAPKHKQQSMILVDINTPGVNIKRPLTVFGFDDAPHGHAEISFENVRVPAKNILLGEGCGFEIAQGRLGPGRLHHCMRLIGAAERGMQMMVLRALSRKAFDKFIAEHGSFLSDVAKCRIELEKTRLLVLEAADQLDQLGNKKARGTIAMAKVAAPNMALKVLDMAMQVHGAAGLSGDTVLAHLWATARTLRIADGPDEVHLGTIAKLELRRARL
;
A
#
# COMPACT_ATOMS: atom_id res chain seq x y z
N MET A 1 6.15 5.52 -40.17
CA MET A 1 5.17 5.28 -39.09
C MET A 1 4.15 4.30 -39.63
N ALA A 2 3.81 3.25 -38.88
CA ALA A 2 2.77 2.30 -39.29
C ALA A 2 1.43 3.04 -39.48
N SER A 3 0.73 2.74 -40.56
CA SER A 3 -0.52 3.41 -40.95
C SER A 3 -1.76 2.68 -40.42
N ARG A 4 -1.60 1.42 -39.98
CA ARG A 4 -2.69 0.56 -39.48
C ARG A 4 -2.26 -0.18 -38.20
N THR A 5 -3.18 -0.36 -37.26
CA THR A 5 -2.90 -1.08 -35.98
C THR A 5 -2.44 -2.52 -36.18
N SER A 6 -2.82 -3.15 -37.30
CA SER A 6 -2.36 -4.48 -37.72
C SER A 6 -0.90 -4.54 -38.16
N GLU A 7 -0.26 -3.40 -38.42
CA GLU A 7 1.17 -3.30 -38.76
C GLU A 7 2.05 -3.17 -37.50
N LEU A 8 1.44 -3.11 -36.31
CA LEU A 8 2.10 -2.96 -35.00
C LEU A 8 2.23 -4.29 -34.23
N VAL A 9 1.93 -5.43 -34.87
CA VAL A 9 2.03 -6.75 -34.24
C VAL A 9 3.36 -7.43 -34.58
N GLY A 10 4.01 -7.97 -33.56
CA GLY A 10 5.23 -8.76 -33.65
C GLY A 10 5.02 -10.21 -33.18
N ARG A 11 6.13 -10.95 -33.10
CA ARG A 11 6.14 -12.29 -32.49
C ARG A 11 5.77 -12.18 -31.01
N VAL A 12 5.08 -13.19 -30.49
CA VAL A 12 4.80 -13.32 -29.06
C VAL A 12 6.12 -13.50 -28.31
N ASP A 13 6.34 -12.70 -27.28
CA ASP A 13 7.46 -12.85 -26.35
C ASP A 13 7.45 -14.28 -25.76
N PRO A 14 8.56 -15.05 -25.86
CA PRO A 14 8.63 -16.40 -25.29
C PRO A 14 8.21 -16.49 -23.82
N ALA A 15 8.50 -15.46 -23.01
CA ALA A 15 8.11 -15.38 -21.60
C ALA A 15 6.59 -15.22 -21.39
N GLN A 16 5.85 -14.91 -22.46
CA GLN A 16 4.40 -14.71 -22.47
C GLN A 16 3.69 -15.72 -23.38
N SER A 17 4.37 -16.80 -23.76
CA SER A 17 3.79 -17.90 -24.52
C SER A 17 2.66 -18.58 -23.74
N PHE A 18 1.72 -19.14 -24.47
CA PHE A 18 0.60 -19.93 -23.94
C PHE A 18 0.33 -21.09 -24.87
N ASP A 19 -0.25 -22.15 -24.32
CA ASP A 19 -0.70 -23.32 -25.08
C ASP A 19 -1.80 -22.88 -26.06
N THR A 20 -1.46 -22.89 -27.35
CA THR A 20 -2.35 -22.47 -28.43
C THR A 20 -3.54 -23.41 -28.60
N ASP A 21 -3.37 -24.70 -28.31
CA ASP A 21 -4.44 -25.69 -28.45
C ASP A 21 -5.44 -25.56 -27.29
N ALA A 22 -4.94 -25.32 -26.07
CA ALA A 22 -5.78 -25.01 -24.93
C ALA A 22 -6.57 -23.71 -25.14
N LEU A 23 -5.92 -22.67 -25.67
CA LEU A 23 -6.58 -21.40 -26.00
C LEU A 23 -7.63 -21.58 -27.08
N LEU A 24 -7.33 -22.36 -28.14
CA LEU A 24 -8.28 -22.64 -29.21
C LEU A 24 -9.53 -23.37 -28.68
N ARG A 25 -9.34 -24.43 -27.87
CA ARG A 25 -10.44 -25.16 -27.22
C ARG A 25 -11.30 -24.23 -26.36
N TYR A 26 -10.66 -23.41 -25.54
CA TYR A 26 -11.36 -22.46 -24.68
C TYR A 26 -12.15 -21.44 -25.50
N ALA A 27 -11.55 -20.85 -26.53
CA ALA A 27 -12.19 -19.84 -27.36
C ALA A 27 -13.39 -20.41 -28.12
N SER A 28 -13.26 -21.62 -28.70
CA SER A 28 -14.36 -22.31 -29.37
C SER A 28 -15.54 -22.60 -28.46
N ALA A 29 -15.32 -22.81 -27.16
CA ALA A 29 -16.37 -23.09 -26.20
C ALA A 29 -16.98 -21.84 -25.55
N ASN A 30 -16.23 -20.74 -25.44
CA ASN A 30 -16.59 -19.60 -24.57
C ASN A 30 -16.70 -18.25 -25.30
N VAL A 31 -16.24 -18.13 -26.56
CA VAL A 31 -16.32 -16.88 -27.32
C VAL A 31 -17.48 -16.96 -28.30
N GLU A 32 -18.45 -16.07 -28.13
CA GLU A 32 -19.61 -15.99 -29.01
C GLU A 32 -19.18 -15.75 -30.47
N ALA A 33 -19.80 -16.48 -31.40
CA ALA A 33 -19.49 -16.44 -32.83
C ALA A 33 -18.04 -16.81 -33.23
N PHE A 34 -17.32 -17.55 -32.37
CA PHE A 34 -16.03 -18.16 -32.75
C PHE A 34 -16.20 -19.20 -33.87
N PRO A 35 -15.28 -19.31 -34.85
CA PRO A 35 -15.42 -20.27 -35.94
C PRO A 35 -15.42 -21.73 -35.43
N GLN A 36 -16.41 -22.52 -35.85
CA GLN A 36 -16.58 -23.92 -35.40
C GLN A 36 -15.55 -24.90 -36.00
N ALA A 37 -14.97 -24.57 -37.16
CA ALA A 37 -13.97 -25.40 -37.84
C ALA A 37 -12.80 -24.53 -38.36
N PRO A 38 -11.93 -24.03 -37.46
CA PRO A 38 -10.82 -23.18 -37.86
C PRO A 38 -9.78 -23.99 -38.66
N THR A 39 -9.43 -23.52 -39.86
CA THR A 39 -8.41 -24.13 -40.72
C THR A 39 -7.00 -23.63 -40.42
N GLN A 40 -6.88 -22.40 -39.89
CA GLN A 40 -5.61 -21.83 -39.45
C GLN A 40 -5.84 -20.93 -38.23
N PHE A 41 -4.93 -21.02 -37.26
CA PHE A 41 -4.94 -20.21 -36.06
C PHE A 41 -3.57 -19.54 -35.88
N LYS A 42 -3.55 -18.21 -35.79
CA LYS A 42 -2.32 -17.44 -35.61
C LYS A 42 -2.49 -16.46 -34.46
N VAL A 43 -1.45 -16.33 -33.66
CA VAL A 43 -1.38 -15.37 -32.55
C VAL A 43 -0.18 -14.46 -32.74
N SER A 44 -0.39 -13.16 -32.63
CA SER A 44 0.67 -12.13 -32.69
C SER A 44 0.52 -11.16 -31.52
N GLN A 45 1.60 -10.50 -31.10
CA GLN A 45 1.60 -9.59 -29.95
C GLN A 45 1.70 -8.13 -30.39
N PHE A 46 0.91 -7.23 -29.83
CA PHE A 46 1.04 -5.79 -30.10
C PHE A 46 2.30 -5.22 -29.42
N GLY A 47 3.08 -4.40 -30.15
CA GLY A 47 4.35 -3.83 -29.65
C GLY A 47 4.22 -2.72 -28.59
N HIS A 48 3.00 -2.27 -28.27
CA HIS A 48 2.73 -1.24 -27.27
C HIS A 48 1.81 -1.79 -26.16
N GLY A 49 2.08 -1.44 -24.89
CA GLY A 49 1.32 -1.91 -23.72
C GLY A 49 2.05 -2.90 -22.81
N GLN A 50 3.30 -2.63 -22.45
CA GLN A 50 4.16 -3.48 -21.59
C GLN A 50 3.48 -3.95 -20.28
N SER A 51 2.62 -3.11 -19.68
CA SER A 51 1.93 -3.41 -18.43
C SER A 51 0.71 -4.34 -18.59
N ASN A 52 0.19 -4.51 -19.81
CA ASN A 52 -0.93 -5.39 -20.10
C ASN A 52 -0.79 -5.97 -21.53
N PRO A 53 -0.03 -7.08 -21.67
CA PRO A 53 0.21 -7.70 -22.96
C PRO A 53 -1.09 -7.97 -23.71
N THR A 54 -1.17 -7.40 -24.91
CA THR A 54 -2.32 -7.53 -25.80
C THR A 54 -1.89 -8.35 -27.01
N PHE A 55 -2.75 -9.28 -27.39
CA PHE A 55 -2.51 -10.23 -28.48
C PHE A 55 -3.62 -10.11 -29.53
N LEU A 56 -3.23 -10.28 -30.79
CA LEU A 56 -4.12 -10.46 -31.93
C LEU A 56 -4.22 -11.95 -32.21
N MET A 57 -5.44 -12.49 -32.17
CA MET A 57 -5.76 -13.82 -32.68
C MET A 57 -6.41 -13.68 -34.06
N GLU A 58 -5.82 -14.34 -35.05
CA GLU A 58 -6.40 -14.47 -36.39
C GLU A 58 -6.85 -15.92 -36.58
N VAL A 59 -8.13 -16.09 -36.87
CA VAL A 59 -8.78 -17.40 -37.03
C VAL A 59 -9.34 -17.48 -38.44
N HIS A 60 -8.83 -18.42 -39.21
CA HIS A 60 -9.25 -18.66 -40.59
C HIS A 60 -10.29 -19.79 -40.60
N SER A 61 -11.35 -19.62 -41.36
CA SER A 61 -12.36 -20.64 -41.61
C SER A 61 -12.77 -20.56 -43.08
N GLY A 62 -12.19 -21.43 -43.90
CA GLY A 62 -12.30 -21.35 -45.36
C GLY A 62 -11.67 -20.05 -45.89
N SER A 63 -12.44 -19.25 -46.64
CA SER A 63 -12.02 -17.94 -47.16
C SER A 63 -12.19 -16.78 -46.18
N SER A 64 -12.81 -17.02 -45.01
CA SER A 64 -13.08 -15.98 -44.01
C SER A 64 -11.98 -15.90 -42.96
N VAL A 65 -11.60 -14.67 -42.57
CA VAL A 65 -10.67 -14.40 -41.47
C VAL A 65 -11.39 -13.59 -40.41
N LYS A 66 -11.52 -14.15 -39.20
CA LYS A 66 -11.98 -13.41 -38.02
C LYS A 66 -10.79 -13.02 -37.16
N ARG A 67 -10.84 -11.81 -36.62
CA ARG A 67 -9.80 -11.25 -35.77
C ARG A 67 -10.35 -10.96 -34.39
N TYR A 68 -9.64 -11.39 -33.36
CA TYR A 68 -9.98 -11.16 -31.97
C TYR A 68 -8.81 -10.47 -31.27
N VAL A 69 -9.13 -9.55 -30.37
CA VAL A 69 -8.14 -8.95 -29.48
C VAL A 69 -8.25 -9.64 -28.14
N MET A 70 -7.21 -10.40 -27.80
CA MET A 70 -7.10 -11.04 -26.50
C MET A 70 -6.21 -10.19 -25.62
N ARG A 71 -6.71 -9.86 -24.43
CA ARG A 71 -5.86 -9.36 -23.35
C ARG A 71 -5.70 -10.46 -22.34
N LYS A 72 -4.47 -10.69 -21.90
CA LYS A 72 -4.26 -11.46 -20.69
C LYS A 72 -4.97 -10.65 -19.58
N LYS A 73 -6.02 -11.20 -18.94
CA LYS A 73 -6.59 -10.61 -17.69
C LYS A 73 -5.40 -10.19 -16.84
N PRO A 74 -5.31 -9.02 -16.20
CA PRO A 74 -4.02 -8.55 -15.68
C PRO A 74 -3.40 -9.59 -14.74
N HIS A 75 -2.43 -10.32 -15.27
CA HIS A 75 -1.30 -10.84 -14.54
C HIS A 75 -0.17 -10.01 -15.12
N GLY A 76 -0.10 -8.76 -14.64
CA GLY A 76 1.23 -8.24 -14.42
C GLY A 76 1.96 -9.30 -13.60
N LYS A 77 3.22 -9.59 -13.94
CA LYS A 77 4.06 -10.35 -13.01
C LYS A 77 3.90 -9.62 -11.68
N LEU A 78 3.46 -10.31 -10.62
CA LEU A 78 3.58 -9.75 -9.28
C LEU A 78 5.02 -9.28 -9.21
N LEU A 79 5.23 -8.00 -8.96
CA LEU A 79 6.58 -7.49 -8.81
C LEU A 79 7.05 -8.14 -7.50
N GLU A 80 7.85 -9.19 -7.64
CA GLU A 80 8.22 -10.12 -6.56
C GLU A 80 9.07 -9.45 -5.48
N SER A 81 9.48 -8.20 -5.72
CA SER A 81 10.52 -7.51 -4.97
C SER A 81 10.13 -6.06 -4.65
N ALA A 82 10.51 -5.60 -3.46
CA ALA A 82 10.30 -4.24 -2.99
C ALA A 82 11.00 -3.20 -3.89
N HIS A 83 12.12 -3.51 -4.55
CA HIS A 83 12.70 -2.58 -5.55
C HIS A 83 11.81 -2.40 -6.75
N ALA A 84 11.20 -3.49 -7.20
CA ALA A 84 10.53 -3.51 -8.48
C ALA A 84 9.27 -2.63 -8.47
N ILE A 85 8.75 -2.30 -7.28
CA ILE A 85 7.61 -1.39 -7.06
C ILE A 85 8.01 0.03 -6.61
N GLU A 86 9.30 0.29 -6.37
CA GLU A 86 9.76 1.55 -5.77
C GLU A 86 9.30 2.76 -6.59
N ARG A 87 9.45 2.66 -7.92
CA ARG A 87 9.12 3.73 -8.86
C ARG A 87 7.62 4.01 -8.85
N GLU A 88 6.81 2.97 -8.86
CA GLU A 88 5.36 3.04 -8.87
C GLU A 88 4.86 3.73 -7.61
N PHE A 89 5.39 3.35 -6.43
CA PHE A 89 5.03 3.98 -5.17
C PHE A 89 5.53 5.43 -5.07
N GLN A 90 6.71 5.75 -5.63
CA GLN A 90 7.15 7.14 -5.74
C GLN A 90 6.23 7.97 -6.62
N ILE A 91 5.88 7.49 -7.80
CA ILE A 91 4.97 8.22 -8.72
C ILE A 91 3.61 8.43 -8.04
N MET A 92 3.04 7.38 -7.45
CA MET A 92 1.79 7.47 -6.70
C MET A 92 1.90 8.43 -5.52
N GLY A 93 3.01 8.42 -4.80
CA GLY A 93 3.26 9.29 -3.64
C GLY A 93 3.26 10.79 -3.94
N ARG A 94 3.40 11.17 -5.22
CA ARG A 94 3.22 12.56 -5.66
C ARG A 94 1.76 13.02 -5.53
N SER A 95 0.79 12.12 -5.46
CA SER A 95 -0.63 12.45 -5.37
C SER A 95 -1.27 11.80 -4.15
N VAL A 96 -2.06 12.57 -3.42
CA VAL A 96 -2.83 12.07 -2.27
C VAL A 96 -3.82 10.97 -2.68
N TRP A 97 -4.32 11.01 -3.92
CA TRP A 97 -5.38 10.12 -4.41
C TRP A 97 -4.89 8.94 -5.25
N ALA A 98 -3.69 9.04 -5.84
CA ALA A 98 -3.21 8.01 -6.76
C ALA A 98 -3.17 6.60 -6.14
N PRO A 99 -2.70 6.39 -4.88
CA PRO A 99 -2.73 5.08 -4.26
C PRO A 99 -4.13 4.44 -4.23
N GLN A 100 -5.18 5.24 -4.01
CA GLN A 100 -6.55 4.73 -3.99
C GLN A 100 -7.04 4.33 -5.39
N VAL A 101 -6.70 5.13 -6.41
CA VAL A 101 -7.06 4.86 -7.82
C VAL A 101 -6.44 3.56 -8.31
N PHE A 102 -5.19 3.30 -7.94
CA PHE A 102 -4.47 2.09 -8.34
C PHE A 102 -4.70 0.89 -7.40
N ASN A 103 -5.62 1.00 -6.44
CA ASN A 103 -5.88 -0.03 -5.44
C ASN A 103 -4.63 -0.44 -4.62
N CYS A 104 -3.70 0.51 -4.46
CA CYS A 104 -2.45 0.37 -3.73
C CYS A 104 -2.41 1.33 -2.52
N GLY A 105 -3.56 1.63 -1.91
CA GLY A 105 -3.66 2.50 -0.72
C GLY A 105 -3.52 1.72 0.59
N ALA A 106 -3.03 2.37 1.64
CA ALA A 106 -3.14 1.83 3.01
C ALA A 106 -4.58 2.02 3.52
N PRO A 107 -5.15 1.12 4.35
CA PRO A 107 -4.54 -0.12 4.81
C PRO A 107 -4.75 -1.29 3.83
N ASP A 108 -5.49 -1.11 2.73
CA ASP A 108 -5.89 -2.18 1.82
C ASP A 108 -4.70 -3.01 1.30
N THR A 109 -3.63 -2.37 0.83
CA THR A 109 -2.43 -3.10 0.35
C THR A 109 -1.86 -4.03 1.42
N GLY A 110 -1.68 -3.51 2.65
CA GLY A 110 -1.14 -4.32 3.75
C GLY A 110 -2.10 -5.41 4.20
N ASN A 111 -3.41 -5.16 4.13
CA ASN A 111 -4.43 -6.15 4.50
C ASN A 111 -4.56 -7.24 3.42
N MET A 112 -4.45 -6.90 2.14
CA MET A 112 -4.38 -7.87 1.04
C MET A 112 -3.15 -8.76 1.17
N GLU A 113 -1.98 -8.21 1.52
CA GLU A 113 -0.78 -9.00 1.78
C GLU A 113 -0.93 -9.96 2.98
N VAL A 114 -1.59 -9.51 4.06
CA VAL A 114 -1.90 -10.36 5.21
C VAL A 114 -2.80 -11.52 4.79
N LEU A 115 -3.90 -11.24 4.10
CA LEU A 115 -4.82 -12.27 3.62
C LEU A 115 -4.09 -13.24 2.69
N MET A 116 -3.32 -12.75 1.72
CA MET A 116 -2.57 -13.58 0.79
C MET A 116 -1.57 -14.52 1.48
N ARG A 117 -0.95 -14.09 2.58
CA ARG A 117 0.06 -14.88 3.32
C ARG A 117 -0.53 -15.84 4.34
N TYR A 118 -1.64 -15.47 4.98
CA TYR A 118 -2.12 -16.14 6.20
C TYR A 118 -3.59 -16.57 6.12
N GLY A 119 -4.31 -16.16 5.09
CA GLY A 119 -5.70 -16.53 4.86
C GLY A 119 -5.82 -17.95 4.33
N ASN A 120 -6.85 -18.67 4.80
CA ASN A 120 -7.26 -19.93 4.17
C ASN A 120 -8.08 -19.67 2.89
N GLU A 121 -8.34 -20.72 2.11
CA GLU A 121 -9.05 -20.62 0.83
C GLU A 121 -10.39 -19.86 0.92
N GLU A 122 -11.23 -20.18 1.91
CA GLU A 122 -12.51 -19.48 2.12
C GLU A 122 -12.30 -17.98 2.41
N GLN A 123 -11.33 -17.63 3.26
CA GLN A 123 -11.01 -16.24 3.60
C GLN A 123 -10.46 -15.48 2.39
N LEU A 124 -9.65 -16.13 1.55
CA LEU A 124 -9.12 -15.56 0.32
C LEU A 124 -10.25 -15.25 -0.67
N HIS A 125 -11.15 -16.21 -0.91
CA HIS A 125 -12.28 -16.01 -1.80
C HIS A 125 -13.26 -14.95 -1.30
N GLN A 126 -13.56 -14.96 -0.01
CA GLN A 126 -14.54 -14.03 0.57
C GLN A 126 -14.00 -12.59 0.65
N TRP A 127 -12.72 -12.40 0.99
CA TRP A 127 -12.19 -11.08 1.34
C TRP A 127 -11.08 -10.60 0.41
N LEU A 128 -10.12 -11.45 0.05
CA LEU A 128 -8.98 -11.02 -0.77
C LEU A 128 -9.40 -10.71 -2.20
N VAL A 129 -10.18 -11.59 -2.85
CA VAL A 129 -10.58 -11.41 -4.25
C VAL A 129 -11.36 -10.08 -4.44
N PRO A 130 -12.41 -9.76 -3.65
CA PRO A 130 -13.10 -8.49 -3.79
C PRO A 130 -12.24 -7.27 -3.46
N LEU A 131 -11.25 -7.40 -2.55
CA LEU A 131 -10.29 -6.34 -2.28
C LEU A 131 -9.38 -6.10 -3.48
N LEU A 132 -8.84 -7.15 -4.12
CA LEU A 132 -8.00 -7.06 -5.32
C LEU A 132 -8.75 -6.43 -6.49
N GLU A 133 -10.04 -6.72 -6.62
CA GLU A 133 -10.93 -6.12 -7.62
C GLU A 133 -11.33 -4.66 -7.30
N GLY A 134 -11.06 -4.19 -6.08
CA GLY A 134 -11.43 -2.85 -5.61
C GLY A 134 -12.92 -2.66 -5.33
N ASN A 135 -13.68 -3.76 -5.26
CA ASN A 135 -15.13 -3.77 -4.98
C ASN A 135 -15.44 -3.43 -3.52
N ILE A 136 -14.53 -3.78 -2.61
CA ILE A 136 -14.63 -3.46 -1.18
C ILE A 136 -13.35 -2.77 -0.69
N ARG A 137 -13.44 -2.23 0.53
CA ARG A 137 -12.32 -1.66 1.30
C ARG A 137 -12.18 -2.37 2.64
N SER A 138 -11.05 -2.14 3.28
CA SER A 138 -10.72 -2.77 4.56
C SER A 138 -10.23 -1.77 5.61
N GLY A 139 -10.33 -2.17 6.87
CA GLY A 139 -9.74 -1.48 8.01
C GLY A 139 -8.77 -2.38 8.77
N PHE A 140 -7.76 -1.78 9.40
CA PHE A 140 -6.86 -2.48 10.33
C PHE A 140 -7.04 -1.91 11.73
N ALA A 141 -7.68 -2.66 12.62
CA ALA A 141 -8.16 -2.20 13.92
C ALA A 141 -7.27 -2.79 15.03
N MET A 142 -6.15 -2.11 15.31
CA MET A 142 -5.17 -2.51 16.32
C MET A 142 -5.11 -1.54 17.49
N THR A 143 -4.87 -0.26 17.21
CA THR A 143 -4.65 0.79 18.21
C THR A 143 -5.87 0.97 19.11
N GLU A 144 -5.62 1.14 20.41
CA GLU A 144 -6.63 1.32 21.44
C GLU A 144 -6.43 2.66 22.15
N PRO A 145 -7.50 3.39 22.52
CA PRO A 145 -7.37 4.70 23.13
C PRO A 145 -6.90 4.66 24.60
N GLN A 146 -7.14 3.55 25.31
CA GLN A 146 -6.86 3.45 26.75
C GLN A 146 -5.42 3.00 27.08
N VAL A 147 -4.68 2.51 26.09
CA VAL A 147 -3.36 1.91 26.32
C VAL A 147 -2.34 2.34 25.27
N ALA A 148 -1.07 2.38 25.66
CA ALA A 148 0.05 2.70 24.78
C ALA A 148 0.29 1.58 23.75
N SER A 149 -0.42 1.68 22.62
CA SER A 149 -0.45 0.67 21.56
C SER A 149 0.82 0.60 20.71
N SER A 150 1.78 1.51 20.90
CA SER A 150 3.12 1.41 20.32
C SER A 150 3.83 0.12 20.71
N ASP A 151 3.50 -0.41 21.90
CA ASP A 151 3.79 -1.79 22.28
C ASP A 151 2.51 -2.61 22.17
N ALA A 152 2.47 -3.49 21.17
CA ALA A 152 1.31 -4.34 20.91
C ALA A 152 1.00 -5.33 22.06
N THR A 153 1.93 -5.54 23.00
CA THR A 153 1.65 -6.38 24.18
C THR A 153 0.65 -5.73 25.14
N ASN A 154 0.51 -4.41 25.08
CA ASN A 154 -0.38 -3.63 25.95
C ASN A 154 -1.85 -3.66 25.54
N ILE A 155 -2.19 -4.08 24.32
CA ILE A 155 -3.59 -4.08 23.86
C ILE A 155 -4.49 -4.96 24.74
N GLU A 156 -5.75 -4.59 24.91
CA GLU A 156 -6.66 -5.23 25.87
C GLU A 156 -7.98 -5.71 25.26
N CYS A 157 -8.30 -5.33 24.01
CA CYS A 157 -9.50 -5.81 23.31
C CYS A 157 -9.60 -7.34 23.40
N SER A 158 -10.69 -7.85 23.99
CA SER A 158 -10.89 -9.27 24.25
C SER A 158 -11.48 -9.96 23.03
N ILE A 159 -10.98 -11.15 22.71
CA ILE A 159 -11.53 -12.07 21.70
C ILE A 159 -11.75 -13.42 22.39
N LYS A 160 -12.93 -13.64 22.98
CA LYS A 160 -13.20 -14.84 23.78
C LYS A 160 -13.91 -15.90 22.96
N ARG A 161 -13.35 -17.11 22.92
CA ARG A 161 -13.98 -18.25 22.24
C ARG A 161 -15.23 -18.73 23.00
N GLN A 162 -16.32 -18.96 22.27
CA GLN A 162 -17.58 -19.54 22.73
C GLN A 162 -18.05 -20.59 21.71
N GLY A 163 -17.66 -21.85 21.91
CA GLY A 163 -17.99 -22.94 20.99
C GLY A 163 -17.39 -22.73 19.60
N ASP A 164 -18.27 -22.57 18.61
CA ASP A 164 -17.97 -22.36 17.19
C ASP A 164 -17.88 -20.88 16.80
N SER A 165 -17.86 -19.97 17.78
CA SER A 165 -17.78 -18.52 17.57
C SER A 165 -16.81 -17.84 18.53
N TYR A 166 -16.45 -16.59 18.22
CA TYR A 166 -15.75 -15.68 19.13
C TYR A 166 -16.64 -14.49 19.47
N ILE A 167 -16.49 -13.98 20.69
CA ILE A 167 -17.09 -12.73 21.15
C ILE A 167 -15.99 -11.69 21.33
N ILE A 168 -16.16 -10.55 20.67
CA ILE A 168 -15.18 -9.46 20.68
C ILE A 168 -15.74 -8.29 21.49
N ASN A 169 -14.93 -7.78 22.41
CA ASN A 169 -15.25 -6.61 23.24
C ASN A 169 -14.03 -5.68 23.36
N GLY A 170 -14.23 -4.39 23.07
CA GLY A 170 -13.18 -3.39 23.21
C GLY A 170 -13.42 -2.12 22.40
N ARG A 171 -12.42 -1.24 22.36
CA ARG A 171 -12.43 -0.01 21.55
C ARG A 171 -11.17 0.07 20.72
N LYS A 172 -11.33 0.43 19.45
CA LYS A 172 -10.25 0.69 18.50
C LYS A 172 -10.29 2.15 18.07
N TRP A 173 -9.11 2.71 17.88
CA TRP A 173 -8.89 4.12 17.59
C TRP A 173 -7.95 4.24 16.38
N TRP A 174 -8.13 5.26 15.54
CA TRP A 174 -7.37 5.43 14.28
C TRP A 174 -7.46 4.23 13.32
N THR A 175 -8.66 3.65 13.15
CA THR A 175 -8.87 2.59 12.15
C THR A 175 -9.07 3.23 10.77
N SER A 176 -7.97 3.39 10.02
CA SER A 176 -8.01 3.95 8.66
C SER A 176 -8.84 3.07 7.72
N GLY A 177 -9.56 3.69 6.78
CA GLY A 177 -10.39 3.00 5.77
C GLY A 177 -11.77 2.59 6.25
N ALA A 178 -12.03 2.63 7.57
CA ALA A 178 -13.32 2.28 8.15
C ALA A 178 -14.41 3.34 7.94
N MET A 179 -14.05 4.54 7.46
CA MET A 179 -15.03 5.56 7.09
C MET A 179 -15.46 5.44 5.62
N ASP A 180 -14.76 4.66 4.79
CA ASP A 180 -15.16 4.44 3.39
C ASP A 180 -16.47 3.63 3.36
N PRO A 181 -17.52 4.07 2.64
CA PRO A 181 -18.78 3.35 2.53
C PRO A 181 -18.64 1.92 1.97
N ARG A 182 -17.53 1.64 1.26
CA ARG A 182 -17.20 0.33 0.73
C ARG A 182 -16.40 -0.52 1.71
N CYS A 183 -16.03 0.00 2.88
CA CYS A 183 -15.38 -0.80 3.90
C CYS A 183 -16.31 -1.96 4.26
N LYS A 184 -15.82 -3.20 4.10
CA LYS A 184 -16.57 -4.40 4.46
C LYS A 184 -15.87 -5.22 5.51
N ILE A 185 -14.55 -5.18 5.57
CA ILE A 185 -13.77 -6.08 6.41
C ILE A 185 -12.80 -5.32 7.31
N LEU A 186 -12.84 -5.64 8.60
CA LEU A 186 -11.87 -5.21 9.59
C LEU A 186 -10.97 -6.39 9.96
N ILE A 187 -9.66 -6.19 9.92
CA ILE A 187 -8.71 -7.07 10.60
C ILE A 187 -8.55 -6.52 12.01
N VAL A 188 -9.15 -7.19 13.00
CA VAL A 188 -9.16 -6.77 14.40
C VAL A 188 -8.09 -7.53 15.17
N MET A 189 -7.20 -6.82 15.84
CA MET A 189 -6.21 -7.43 16.74
C MET A 189 -6.70 -7.34 18.19
N GLY A 190 -6.64 -8.45 18.93
CA GLY A 190 -7.05 -8.49 20.33
C GLY A 190 -6.49 -9.71 21.05
N LYS A 191 -6.68 -9.80 22.37
CA LYS A 191 -6.22 -10.90 23.21
C LYS A 191 -7.22 -12.05 23.20
N THR A 192 -6.77 -13.23 22.78
CA THR A 192 -7.50 -14.50 22.92
C THR A 192 -7.17 -15.22 24.22
N ASN A 193 -5.97 -15.00 24.77
CA ASN A 193 -5.54 -15.59 26.04
C ASN A 193 -4.71 -14.56 26.82
N PHE A 194 -5.21 -14.10 27.97
CA PHE A 194 -4.55 -13.09 28.80
C PHE A 194 -3.38 -13.65 29.63
N ASP A 195 -3.35 -14.98 29.82
CA ASP A 195 -2.37 -15.66 30.68
C ASP A 195 -1.24 -16.32 29.87
N ALA A 196 -1.35 -16.35 28.54
CA ALA A 196 -0.30 -16.86 27.66
C ALA A 196 0.99 -15.99 27.75
N PRO A 197 2.16 -16.51 27.32
CA PRO A 197 3.35 -15.68 27.18
C PRO A 197 3.08 -14.43 26.35
N LYS A 198 3.64 -13.27 26.72
CA LYS A 198 3.28 -11.94 26.18
C LYS A 198 3.07 -11.84 24.67
N HIS A 199 3.88 -12.53 23.87
CA HIS A 199 3.82 -12.49 22.39
C HIS A 199 2.92 -13.57 21.78
N LYS A 200 2.18 -14.31 22.61
CA LYS A 200 1.22 -15.37 22.25
C LYS A 200 -0.18 -15.08 22.81
N GLN A 201 -0.40 -13.90 23.40
CA GLN A 201 -1.69 -13.51 23.96
C GLN A 201 -2.66 -13.02 22.88
N GLN A 202 -2.12 -12.41 21.82
CA GLN A 202 -2.87 -11.69 20.80
C GLN A 202 -3.10 -12.55 19.56
N SER A 203 -4.27 -12.37 18.95
CA SER A 203 -4.67 -12.94 17.67
C SER A 203 -5.21 -11.85 16.75
N MET A 204 -5.34 -12.17 15.47
CA MET A 204 -6.07 -11.34 14.51
C MET A 204 -7.30 -12.08 14.00
N ILE A 205 -8.42 -11.38 13.93
CA ILE A 205 -9.72 -11.95 13.53
C ILE A 205 -10.39 -11.04 12.49
N LEU A 206 -10.99 -11.67 11.49
CA LEU A 206 -11.73 -11.01 10.43
C LEU A 206 -13.15 -10.68 10.90
N VAL A 207 -13.55 -9.41 10.82
CA VAL A 207 -14.86 -8.94 11.25
C VAL A 207 -15.52 -8.15 10.13
N ASP A 208 -16.72 -8.57 9.69
CA ASP A 208 -17.53 -7.74 8.80
C ASP A 208 -17.94 -6.47 9.56
N ILE A 209 -17.72 -5.30 8.98
CA ILE A 209 -18.01 -4.02 9.64
C ILE A 209 -19.50 -3.86 10.00
N ASN A 210 -20.39 -4.60 9.33
CA ASN A 210 -21.83 -4.60 9.57
C ASN A 210 -22.27 -5.66 10.60
N THR A 211 -21.33 -6.40 11.19
CA THR A 211 -21.66 -7.39 12.24
C THR A 211 -22.31 -6.66 13.43
N PRO A 212 -23.46 -7.13 13.95
CA PRO A 212 -24.09 -6.52 15.11
C PRO A 212 -23.12 -6.33 16.28
N GLY A 213 -23.13 -5.13 16.87
CA GLY A 213 -22.21 -4.74 17.95
C GLY A 213 -20.96 -3.99 17.49
N VAL A 214 -20.66 -3.95 16.19
CA VAL A 214 -19.63 -3.06 15.63
C VAL A 214 -20.24 -1.66 15.48
N ASN A 215 -19.69 -0.68 16.21
CA ASN A 215 -20.21 0.69 16.21
C ASN A 215 -19.10 1.68 15.88
N ILE A 216 -19.19 2.31 14.71
CA ILE A 216 -18.37 3.49 14.38
C ILE A 216 -18.87 4.66 15.26
N LYS A 217 -18.05 5.11 16.21
CA LYS A 217 -18.42 6.17 17.14
C LYS A 217 -18.28 7.55 16.54
N ARG A 218 -17.19 7.80 15.79
CA ARG A 218 -16.92 9.07 15.10
C ARG A 218 -15.76 8.95 14.10
N PRO A 219 -15.71 9.84 13.08
CA PRO A 219 -14.50 10.09 12.31
C PRO A 219 -13.44 10.83 13.12
N LEU A 220 -12.18 10.70 12.69
CA LEU A 220 -11.02 11.40 13.23
C LEU A 220 -10.33 12.17 12.10
N THR A 221 -9.81 13.36 12.41
CA THR A 221 -9.12 14.21 11.45
C THR A 221 -7.62 14.23 11.71
N VAL A 222 -6.81 14.24 10.65
CA VAL A 222 -5.36 14.42 10.70
C VAL A 222 -5.06 15.89 10.42
N PHE A 223 -4.65 16.66 11.42
CA PHE A 223 -4.40 18.11 11.27
C PHE A 223 -5.58 18.87 10.60
N GLY A 224 -6.82 18.42 10.84
CA GLY A 224 -8.03 19.00 10.23
C GLY A 224 -8.43 18.40 8.87
N PHE A 225 -7.59 17.58 8.25
CA PHE A 225 -7.96 16.80 7.06
C PHE A 225 -8.81 15.58 7.46
N ASP A 226 -9.93 15.36 6.77
CA ASP A 226 -10.84 14.23 7.02
C ASP A 226 -10.41 12.94 6.30
N ASP A 227 -9.47 13.05 5.36
CA ASP A 227 -8.98 11.99 4.48
C ASP A 227 -10.12 11.25 3.75
N ALA A 228 -11.22 11.92 3.44
CA ALA A 228 -12.37 11.32 2.78
C ALA A 228 -12.04 10.84 1.35
N PRO A 229 -12.66 9.74 0.88
CA PRO A 229 -13.66 8.92 1.57
C PRO A 229 -13.05 7.89 2.53
N HIS A 230 -11.72 7.77 2.57
CA HIS A 230 -11.03 6.71 3.32
C HIS A 230 -11.21 6.87 4.84
N GLY A 231 -10.84 8.05 5.34
CA GLY A 231 -10.97 8.50 6.71
C GLY A 231 -10.41 7.56 7.77
N HIS A 232 -10.60 7.96 9.04
CA HIS A 232 -10.16 7.19 10.20
C HIS A 232 -11.29 7.12 11.21
N ALA A 233 -11.56 5.93 11.72
CA ALA A 233 -12.65 5.72 12.66
C ALA A 233 -12.16 5.44 14.07
N GLU A 234 -12.94 5.92 15.05
CA GLU A 234 -13.03 5.31 16.36
C GLU A 234 -14.19 4.30 16.36
N ILE A 235 -13.93 3.06 16.79
CA ILE A 235 -14.87 1.93 16.70
C ILE A 235 -14.99 1.26 18.08
N SER A 236 -16.21 0.99 18.55
CA SER A 236 -16.42 0.03 19.65
C SER A 236 -16.90 -1.31 19.12
N PHE A 237 -16.50 -2.37 19.83
CA PHE A 237 -16.99 -3.73 19.66
C PHE A 237 -17.71 -4.08 20.95
N GLU A 238 -19.01 -4.30 20.86
CA GLU A 238 -19.90 -4.59 21.99
C GLU A 238 -20.58 -5.95 21.74
N ASN A 239 -20.03 -7.00 22.34
CA ASN A 239 -20.48 -8.39 22.17
C ASN A 239 -20.57 -8.85 20.71
N VAL A 240 -19.63 -8.40 19.88
CA VAL A 240 -19.58 -8.76 18.45
C VAL A 240 -19.29 -10.24 18.32
N ARG A 241 -20.24 -11.00 17.75
CA ARG A 241 -20.13 -12.45 17.55
C ARG A 241 -19.72 -12.75 16.11
N VAL A 242 -18.61 -13.46 15.95
CA VAL A 242 -18.12 -13.93 14.63
C VAL A 242 -17.81 -15.43 14.64
N PRO A 243 -17.94 -16.15 13.51
CA PRO A 243 -17.60 -17.57 13.44
C PRO A 243 -16.14 -17.85 13.80
N ALA A 244 -15.85 -19.04 14.35
CA ALA A 244 -14.49 -19.43 14.73
C ALA A 244 -13.53 -19.47 13.54
N LYS A 245 -14.04 -19.75 12.34
CA LYS A 245 -13.26 -19.75 11.09
C LYS A 245 -12.76 -18.37 10.67
N ASN A 246 -13.21 -17.29 11.32
CA ASN A 246 -12.74 -15.93 11.03
C ASN A 246 -11.38 -15.62 11.66
N ILE A 247 -10.85 -16.49 12.53
CA ILE A 247 -9.50 -16.34 13.07
C ILE A 247 -8.47 -16.47 11.94
N LEU A 248 -7.50 -15.55 11.86
CA LEU A 248 -6.42 -15.62 10.89
C LEU A 248 -5.26 -16.43 11.46
N LEU A 249 -4.78 -17.41 10.68
CA LEU A 249 -3.68 -18.34 11.00
C LEU A 249 -3.92 -19.25 12.22
N GLY A 250 -4.35 -18.70 13.35
CA GLY A 250 -4.62 -19.41 14.59
C GLY A 250 -4.61 -18.50 15.82
N GLU A 251 -5.03 -19.03 16.97
CA GLU A 251 -4.94 -18.32 18.24
C GLU A 251 -3.47 -18.10 18.64
N GLY A 252 -3.15 -16.91 19.17
CA GLY A 252 -1.81 -16.53 19.61
C GLY A 252 -0.84 -16.19 18.48
N CYS A 253 -1.31 -16.16 17.22
CA CYS A 253 -0.52 -15.83 16.04
C CYS A 253 -0.49 -14.33 15.69
N GLY A 254 -1.12 -13.46 16.50
CA GLY A 254 -1.26 -12.03 16.18
C GLY A 254 0.08 -11.31 16.00
N PHE A 255 1.10 -11.64 16.81
CA PHE A 255 2.43 -11.06 16.65
C PHE A 255 3.13 -11.49 15.36
N GLU A 256 2.97 -12.74 14.95
CA GLU A 256 3.55 -13.27 13.71
C GLU A 256 2.96 -12.54 12.50
N ILE A 257 1.63 -12.42 12.46
CA ILE A 257 0.93 -11.70 11.40
C ILE A 257 1.32 -10.22 11.39
N ALA A 258 1.39 -9.57 12.55
CA ALA A 258 1.78 -8.16 12.66
C ALA A 258 3.20 -7.91 12.11
N GLN A 259 4.16 -8.77 12.41
CA GLN A 259 5.52 -8.66 11.86
C GLN A 259 5.55 -8.89 10.34
N GLY A 260 4.76 -9.84 9.85
CA GLY A 260 4.61 -10.11 8.42
C GLY A 260 4.02 -8.93 7.64
N ARG A 261 3.03 -8.25 8.23
CA ARG A 261 2.36 -7.05 7.67
C ARG A 261 3.25 -5.81 7.68
N LEU A 262 3.87 -5.51 8.82
CA LEU A 262 4.47 -4.19 9.05
C LEU A 262 5.84 -4.03 8.38
N GLY A 263 6.55 -5.09 8.03
CA GLY A 263 7.86 -5.00 7.35
C GLY A 263 7.76 -4.30 5.98
N PRO A 264 7.10 -4.93 4.98
CA PRO A 264 6.92 -4.35 3.64
C PRO A 264 6.11 -3.04 3.66
N GLY A 265 5.04 -2.99 4.46
CA GLY A 265 4.18 -1.81 4.58
C GLY A 265 4.94 -0.54 4.97
N ARG A 266 5.95 -0.63 5.83
CA ARG A 266 6.81 0.52 6.18
C ARG A 266 7.56 1.08 4.97
N LEU A 267 8.08 0.23 4.09
CA LEU A 267 8.81 0.68 2.90
C LEU A 267 7.88 1.32 1.86
N HIS A 268 6.66 0.79 1.70
CA HIS A 268 5.64 1.42 0.84
C HIS A 268 5.38 2.88 1.23
N HIS A 269 5.30 3.17 2.54
CA HIS A 269 5.17 4.53 3.04
C HIS A 269 6.41 5.37 2.75
N CYS A 270 7.62 4.84 2.96
CA CYS A 270 8.86 5.54 2.66
C CYS A 270 8.97 5.91 1.17
N MET A 271 8.65 4.99 0.26
CA MET A 271 8.67 5.23 -1.18
C MET A 271 7.67 6.33 -1.59
N ARG A 272 6.45 6.29 -1.06
CA ARG A 272 5.46 7.35 -1.31
C ARG A 272 5.93 8.71 -0.78
N LEU A 273 6.61 8.75 0.36
CA LEU A 273 7.14 9.99 0.92
C LEU A 273 8.27 10.61 0.08
N ILE A 274 9.09 9.79 -0.58
CA ILE A 274 10.05 10.30 -1.59
C ILE A 274 9.28 10.96 -2.73
N GLY A 275 8.20 10.34 -3.21
CA GLY A 275 7.30 10.93 -4.21
C GLY A 275 6.72 12.28 -3.79
N ALA A 276 6.19 12.35 -2.56
CA ALA A 276 5.64 13.58 -2.00
C ALA A 276 6.71 14.68 -1.91
N ALA A 277 7.92 14.35 -1.43
CA ALA A 277 9.03 15.28 -1.35
C ALA A 277 9.47 15.78 -2.75
N GLU A 278 9.52 14.91 -3.76
CA GLU A 278 9.84 15.33 -5.14
C GLU A 278 8.79 16.27 -5.73
N ARG A 279 7.50 16.08 -5.40
CA ARG A 279 6.45 17.05 -5.77
C ARG A 279 6.65 18.37 -5.04
N GLY A 280 6.91 18.32 -3.73
CA GLY A 280 7.22 19.51 -2.93
C GLY A 280 8.39 20.30 -3.51
N MET A 281 9.49 19.61 -3.86
CA MET A 281 10.67 20.19 -4.49
C MET A 281 10.32 20.87 -5.82
N GLN A 282 9.57 20.20 -6.69
CA GLN A 282 9.16 20.79 -7.98
C GLN A 282 8.32 22.05 -7.77
N MET A 283 7.32 21.99 -6.89
CA MET A 283 6.46 23.14 -6.58
C MET A 283 7.28 24.30 -6.00
N MET A 284 8.20 24.01 -5.08
CA MET A 284 9.11 24.98 -4.47
C MET A 284 9.95 25.72 -5.52
N VAL A 285 10.60 24.99 -6.43
CA VAL A 285 11.46 25.59 -7.46
C VAL A 285 10.64 26.41 -8.46
N LEU A 286 9.50 25.89 -8.93
CA LEU A 286 8.62 26.63 -9.85
C LEU A 286 8.10 27.92 -9.22
N ARG A 287 7.75 27.88 -7.93
CA ARG A 287 7.34 29.07 -7.19
C ARG A 287 8.49 30.06 -7.07
N ALA A 288 9.69 29.59 -6.75
CA ALA A 288 10.85 30.44 -6.57
C ALA A 288 11.27 31.18 -7.85
N LEU A 289 11.12 30.53 -9.01
CA LEU A 289 11.40 31.09 -10.33
C LEU A 289 10.35 32.08 -10.83
N SER A 290 9.12 32.02 -10.30
CA SER A 290 8.00 32.84 -10.78
C SER A 290 7.62 33.98 -9.84
N ARG A 291 8.00 33.92 -8.55
CA ARG A 291 7.62 34.92 -7.55
C ARG A 291 8.77 35.84 -7.19
N LYS A 292 8.51 37.15 -7.24
CA LYS A 292 9.41 38.19 -6.73
C LYS A 292 9.11 38.58 -5.29
N ALA A 293 10.17 38.84 -4.53
CA ALA A 293 10.17 39.44 -3.21
C ALA A 293 11.40 40.34 -3.09
N PHE A 294 11.21 41.60 -2.65
CA PHE A 294 12.26 42.61 -2.57
C PHE A 294 13.03 42.75 -3.91
N ASP A 295 12.28 43.01 -4.98
CA ASP A 295 12.73 43.24 -6.36
C ASP A 295 13.48 42.10 -7.07
N LYS A 296 13.69 40.97 -6.40
CA LYS A 296 14.33 39.77 -6.95
C LYS A 296 13.38 38.58 -6.93
N PHE A 297 13.52 37.67 -7.88
CA PHE A 297 12.90 36.35 -7.79
C PHE A 297 13.41 35.65 -6.53
N ILE A 298 12.57 34.85 -5.87
CA ILE A 298 12.99 34.06 -4.71
C ILE A 298 14.21 33.19 -5.07
N ALA A 299 14.26 32.68 -6.30
CA ALA A 299 15.40 31.91 -6.83
C ALA A 299 16.75 32.64 -6.83
N GLU A 300 16.77 33.97 -6.77
CA GLU A 300 17.98 34.80 -6.78
C GLU A 300 18.50 35.13 -5.37
N HIS A 301 17.77 34.76 -4.32
CA HIS A 301 18.22 34.96 -2.94
C HIS A 301 19.16 33.83 -2.51
N GLY A 302 20.35 34.17 -2.01
CA GLY A 302 21.38 33.20 -1.65
C GLY A 302 20.96 32.19 -0.57
N SER A 303 20.09 32.61 0.37
CA SER A 303 19.50 31.71 1.38
C SER A 303 18.69 30.60 0.72
N PHE A 304 17.81 30.94 -0.22
CA PHE A 304 17.01 29.96 -0.96
C PHE A 304 17.89 28.97 -1.72
N LEU A 305 18.94 29.44 -2.42
CA LEU A 305 19.87 28.57 -3.15
C LEU A 305 20.55 27.54 -2.24
N SER A 306 20.95 27.95 -1.03
CA SER A 306 21.53 27.05 -0.04
C SER A 306 20.51 26.01 0.44
N ASP A 307 19.27 26.44 0.72
CA ASP A 307 18.26 25.57 1.31
C ASP A 307 17.67 24.57 0.32
N VAL A 308 17.47 24.96 -0.95
CA VAL A 308 17.05 24.02 -2.01
C VAL A 308 18.12 22.95 -2.25
N ALA A 309 19.41 23.32 -2.22
CA ALA A 309 20.51 22.38 -2.36
C ALA A 309 20.55 21.38 -1.19
N LYS A 310 20.41 21.85 0.06
CA LYS A 310 20.33 20.97 1.25
C LYS A 310 19.12 20.03 1.17
N CYS A 311 17.98 20.51 0.68
CA CYS A 311 16.79 19.68 0.47
C CYS A 311 17.06 18.55 -0.54
N ARG A 312 17.73 18.85 -1.65
CA ARG A 312 18.07 17.84 -2.67
C ARG A 312 19.03 16.80 -2.12
N ILE A 313 20.05 17.22 -1.38
CA ILE A 313 21.00 16.30 -0.74
C ILE A 313 20.29 15.35 0.23
N GLU A 314 19.42 15.86 1.11
CA GLU A 314 18.68 15.01 2.05
C GLU A 314 17.71 14.05 1.35
N LEU A 315 17.07 14.49 0.26
CA LEU A 315 16.21 13.64 -0.56
C LEU A 315 16.99 12.47 -1.17
N GLU A 316 18.12 12.72 -1.83
CA GLU A 316 18.91 11.66 -2.46
C GLU A 316 19.52 10.70 -1.42
N LYS A 317 20.04 11.21 -0.30
CA LYS A 317 20.52 10.37 0.82
C LYS A 317 19.44 9.40 1.29
N THR A 318 18.22 9.91 1.45
CA THR A 318 17.09 9.13 1.94
C THR A 318 16.58 8.15 0.89
N ARG A 319 16.57 8.53 -0.39
CA ARG A 319 16.24 7.62 -1.50
C ARG A 319 17.17 6.41 -1.53
N LEU A 320 18.49 6.63 -1.45
CA LEU A 320 19.46 5.54 -1.42
C LEU A 320 19.27 4.62 -0.21
N LEU A 321 18.97 5.18 0.98
CA LEU A 321 18.66 4.38 2.17
C LEU A 321 17.39 3.53 2.01
N VAL A 322 16.35 4.06 1.36
CA VAL A 322 15.12 3.31 1.09
C VAL A 322 15.36 2.19 0.08
N LEU A 323 16.17 2.43 -0.96
CA LEU A 323 16.58 1.41 -1.92
C LEU A 323 17.40 0.31 -1.24
N GLU A 324 18.38 0.65 -0.41
CA GLU A 324 19.15 -0.33 0.37
C GLU A 324 18.25 -1.16 1.31
N ALA A 325 17.25 -0.52 1.93
CA ALA A 325 16.30 -1.22 2.80
C ALA A 325 15.41 -2.19 2.03
N ALA A 326 15.02 -1.83 0.80
CA ALA A 326 14.36 -2.74 -0.11
C ALA A 326 15.31 -3.90 -0.46
N ASP A 327 16.61 -3.66 -0.73
CA ASP A 327 17.58 -4.66 -1.24
C ASP A 327 17.78 -5.77 -0.25
N GLN A 328 18.02 -5.35 0.98
CA GLN A 328 18.09 -6.29 2.07
C GLN A 328 16.78 -7.03 2.32
N LEU A 329 15.62 -6.38 2.15
CA LEU A 329 14.34 -7.07 2.33
C LEU A 329 14.17 -8.18 1.30
N ASP A 330 14.46 -7.89 0.03
CA ASP A 330 14.30 -8.81 -1.09
C ASP A 330 15.30 -9.97 -1.01
N GLN A 331 16.56 -9.68 -0.69
CA GLN A 331 17.62 -10.70 -0.66
C GLN A 331 17.67 -11.49 0.66
N LEU A 332 17.40 -10.83 1.80
CA LEU A 332 17.68 -11.38 3.14
C LEU A 332 16.42 -11.63 3.97
N GLY A 333 15.27 -11.11 3.53
CA GLY A 333 14.01 -11.19 4.24
C GLY A 333 13.91 -10.24 5.45
N ASN A 334 12.67 -10.08 5.93
CA ASN A 334 12.28 -9.07 6.94
C ASN A 334 13.13 -9.13 8.23
N LYS A 335 13.41 -10.34 8.75
CA LYS A 335 14.15 -10.51 10.01
C LYS A 335 15.58 -9.97 9.94
N LYS A 336 16.26 -10.12 8.80
CA LYS A 336 17.63 -9.64 8.60
C LYS A 336 17.65 -8.16 8.21
N ALA A 337 16.72 -7.73 7.35
CA ALA A 337 16.59 -6.35 6.88
C ALA A 337 16.04 -5.36 7.93
N ARG A 338 15.53 -5.84 9.07
CA ARG A 338 14.84 -5.02 10.08
C ARG A 338 15.57 -3.75 10.52
N GLY A 339 16.91 -3.77 10.56
CA GLY A 339 17.71 -2.60 10.96
C GLY A 339 17.61 -1.50 9.93
N THR A 340 17.81 -1.84 8.65
CA THR A 340 17.77 -0.91 7.53
C THR A 340 16.36 -0.41 7.25
N ILE A 341 15.35 -1.28 7.39
CA ILE A 341 13.93 -0.87 7.34
C ILE A 341 13.62 0.16 8.44
N ALA A 342 14.10 -0.05 9.67
CA ALA A 342 13.92 0.90 10.76
C ALA A 342 14.59 2.24 10.46
N MET A 343 15.82 2.24 9.91
CA MET A 343 16.51 3.46 9.48
C MET A 343 15.71 4.21 8.41
N ALA A 344 15.25 3.52 7.37
CA ALA A 344 14.44 4.10 6.30
C ALA A 344 13.13 4.69 6.84
N LYS A 345 12.45 3.99 7.76
CA LYS A 345 11.18 4.43 8.36
C LYS A 345 11.30 5.68 9.22
N VAL A 346 12.47 5.93 9.80
CA VAL A 346 12.77 7.20 10.51
C VAL A 346 13.19 8.29 9.52
N ALA A 347 14.08 7.97 8.57
CA ALA A 347 14.66 8.95 7.66
C ALA A 347 13.62 9.54 6.69
N ALA A 348 12.77 8.71 6.08
CA ALA A 348 11.85 9.14 5.03
C ALA A 348 10.83 10.21 5.47
N PRO A 349 10.12 10.05 6.60
CA PRO A 349 9.23 11.10 7.10
C PRO A 349 9.96 12.40 7.45
N ASN A 350 11.13 12.31 8.09
CA ASN A 350 11.90 13.49 8.49
C ASN A 350 12.44 14.27 7.28
N MET A 351 12.93 13.55 6.25
CA MET A 351 13.31 14.16 4.97
C MET A 351 12.12 14.82 4.28
N ALA A 352 10.99 14.12 4.17
CA ALA A 352 9.81 14.66 3.49
C ALA A 352 9.29 15.91 4.19
N LEU A 353 9.25 15.91 5.53
CA LEU A 353 8.88 17.09 6.31
C LEU A 353 9.80 18.28 6.01
N LYS A 354 11.12 18.08 5.99
CA LYS A 354 12.08 19.15 5.69
C LYS A 354 11.85 19.76 4.30
N VAL A 355 11.66 18.93 3.28
CA VAL A 355 11.45 19.41 1.90
C VAL A 355 10.09 20.10 1.75
N LEU A 356 9.04 19.51 2.33
CA LEU A 356 7.67 20.05 2.24
C LEU A 356 7.51 21.33 3.05
N ASP A 357 8.14 21.43 4.22
CA ASP A 357 8.16 22.64 5.04
C ASP A 357 8.81 23.81 4.30
N MET A 358 9.98 23.58 3.68
CA MET A 358 10.61 24.59 2.83
C MET A 358 9.74 24.96 1.62
N ALA A 359 9.08 23.98 1.00
CA ALA A 359 8.15 24.24 -0.10
C ALA A 359 6.98 25.13 0.35
N MET A 360 6.41 24.87 1.53
CA MET A 360 5.37 25.71 2.13
C MET A 360 5.89 27.13 2.40
N GLN A 361 7.08 27.24 2.97
CA GLN A 361 7.73 28.52 3.27
C GLN A 361 7.92 29.38 2.01
N VAL A 362 8.36 28.79 0.89
CA VAL A 362 8.49 29.50 -0.41
C VAL A 362 7.13 29.94 -0.97
N HIS A 363 6.05 29.21 -0.69
CA HIS A 363 4.70 29.60 -1.09
C HIS A 363 4.08 30.66 -0.17
N GLY A 364 4.63 30.87 1.02
CA GLY A 364 4.06 31.76 2.03
C GLY A 364 2.66 31.29 2.45
N ALA A 365 1.70 32.20 2.60
CA ALA A 365 0.34 31.88 3.03
C ALA A 365 -0.34 30.80 2.15
N ALA A 366 -0.06 30.77 0.84
CA ALA A 366 -0.62 29.76 -0.07
C ALA A 366 -0.16 28.34 0.28
N GLY A 367 1.02 28.18 0.88
CA GLY A 367 1.55 26.89 1.34
C GLY A 367 0.78 26.30 2.52
N LEU A 368 0.08 27.15 3.29
CA LEU A 368 -0.76 26.75 4.43
C LEU A 368 -2.22 26.48 4.02
N SER A 369 -2.64 27.02 2.87
CA SER A 369 -4.03 26.98 2.40
C SER A 369 -4.36 25.74 1.56
N GLY A 370 -5.65 25.52 1.32
CA GLY A 370 -6.16 24.50 0.40
C GLY A 370 -5.85 24.75 -1.08
N ASP A 371 -5.27 25.91 -1.45
CA ASP A 371 -4.90 26.23 -2.83
C ASP A 371 -3.75 25.34 -3.34
N THR A 372 -3.00 24.74 -2.42
CA THR A 372 -1.91 23.82 -2.73
C THR A 372 -2.07 22.51 -1.96
N VAL A 373 -1.46 21.45 -2.48
CA VAL A 373 -1.45 20.15 -1.79
C VAL A 373 -0.44 20.09 -0.63
N LEU A 374 0.40 21.12 -0.46
CA LEU A 374 1.62 21.04 0.35
C LEU A 374 1.30 20.74 1.83
N ALA A 375 0.32 21.43 2.41
CA ALA A 375 -0.11 21.21 3.78
C ALA A 375 -0.61 19.77 4.01
N HIS A 376 -1.36 19.21 3.05
CA HIS A 376 -1.83 17.82 3.13
C HIS A 376 -0.64 16.85 3.08
N LEU A 377 0.26 16.99 2.08
CA LEU A 377 1.45 16.11 1.99
C LEU A 377 2.32 16.19 3.26
N TRP A 378 2.47 17.39 3.82
CA TRP A 378 3.21 17.60 5.06
C TRP A 378 2.52 16.91 6.25
N ALA A 379 1.19 17.04 6.38
CA ALA A 379 0.42 16.39 7.44
C ALA A 379 0.52 14.85 7.36
N THR A 380 0.49 14.28 6.14
CA THR A 380 0.73 12.85 5.91
C THR A 380 2.15 12.44 6.34
N ALA A 381 3.17 13.21 5.95
CA ALA A 381 4.55 12.96 6.36
C ALA A 381 4.71 13.03 7.89
N ARG A 382 4.06 14.01 8.55
CA ARG A 382 4.11 14.17 10.00
C ARG A 382 3.47 12.99 10.71
N THR A 383 2.34 12.51 10.19
CA THR A 383 1.61 11.36 10.72
C THR A 383 2.46 10.08 10.65
N LEU A 384 3.25 9.92 9.59
CA LEU A 384 4.12 8.76 9.40
C LEU A 384 5.35 8.74 10.31
N ARG A 385 5.59 9.76 11.14
CA ARG A 385 6.53 9.64 12.29
C ARG A 385 5.94 8.90 13.50
N ILE A 386 4.62 8.67 13.49
CA ILE A 386 3.86 8.05 14.59
C ILE A 386 3.25 6.73 14.12
N ALA A 387 2.61 6.74 12.95
CA ALA A 387 1.94 5.57 12.37
C ALA A 387 2.93 4.47 11.95
N ASP A 388 2.45 3.22 11.98
CA ASP A 388 3.23 1.99 11.69
C ASP A 388 4.52 1.83 12.52
N GLY A 389 4.44 2.31 13.77
CA GLY A 389 5.51 2.34 14.74
C GLY A 389 6.13 3.74 14.80
N PRO A 390 6.14 4.38 15.98
CA PRO A 390 6.70 5.72 16.13
C PRO A 390 8.23 5.66 15.99
N ASP A 391 8.83 6.80 15.64
CA ASP A 391 10.28 6.92 15.43
C ASP A 391 11.09 6.31 16.59
N GLU A 392 10.66 6.49 17.84
CA GLU A 392 11.34 5.99 19.04
C GLU A 392 11.46 4.47 19.08
N VAL A 393 10.46 3.74 18.56
CA VAL A 393 10.49 2.28 18.48
C VAL A 393 11.52 1.81 17.45
N HIS A 394 11.62 2.53 16.33
CA HIS A 394 12.59 2.23 15.27
C HIS A 394 14.01 2.61 15.69
N LEU A 395 14.19 3.79 16.30
CA LEU A 395 15.47 4.22 16.90
C LEU A 395 15.96 3.23 17.96
N GLY A 396 15.06 2.74 18.82
CA GLY A 396 15.40 1.68 19.78
C GLY A 396 15.85 0.38 19.11
N THR A 397 15.29 0.04 17.95
CA THR A 397 15.73 -1.14 17.16
C THR A 397 17.13 -0.92 16.60
N ILE A 398 17.40 0.26 16.02
CA ILE A 398 18.70 0.63 15.46
C ILE A 398 19.77 0.59 16.56
N ALA A 399 19.52 1.25 17.69
CA ALA A 399 20.45 1.29 18.82
C ALA A 399 20.77 -0.12 19.35
N LYS A 400 19.76 -0.98 19.51
CA LYS A 400 19.96 -2.37 19.97
C LYS A 400 20.82 -3.18 19.00
N LEU A 401 20.71 -2.95 17.70
CA LEU A 401 21.53 -3.65 16.71
C LEU A 401 22.97 -3.14 16.73
N GLU A 402 23.16 -1.84 16.85
CA GLU A 402 24.49 -1.23 16.90
C GLU A 402 25.28 -1.65 18.15
N LEU A 403 24.64 -1.62 19.32
CA LEU A 403 25.25 -2.10 20.58
C LEU A 403 25.60 -3.59 20.54
N ARG A 404 24.90 -4.40 19.75
CA ARG A 404 25.25 -5.82 19.56
C ARG A 404 26.47 -5.98 18.66
N ARG A 405 26.62 -5.16 17.62
CA ARG A 405 27.80 -5.18 16.73
C ARG A 405 29.08 -4.87 17.49
N ALA A 406 29.04 -3.93 18.42
CA ALA A 406 30.20 -3.58 19.25
C ALA A 406 30.63 -4.67 20.26
N ARG A 407 29.80 -5.71 20.47
CA ARG A 407 30.09 -6.85 21.35
C ARG A 407 30.54 -8.11 20.58
N LEU A 408 30.57 -8.02 19.25
CA LEU A 408 31.17 -9.01 18.35
C LEU A 408 32.62 -8.61 18.12
#